data_AF-A0A0F8DPA6-F1
#
_entry.id   AF-A0A0F8DPA6-F1
#
_cell.length_a   1.000
_cell.length_b   1.000
_cell.length_c   1.000
_cell.angle_alpha   90.00
_cell.angle_beta   90.00
_cell.angle_gamma   90.00
#
_symmetry.space_group_name_H-M   'P 1'
#
loop_
_entity.id
_entity.type
_entity.pdbx_description
1 polymer ?
#
loop_
_entity_poly.entity_id
_entity_poly.type
_entity_poly.pdbx_seq_one_letter_code
_entity_poly.pdbx_strand_id
1 'polypeptide(L)' 'MTVTTLSSRELNQNVTRAKRATCKGPVFITDRGKTAHVLLSIEEYQRLTKQRRSIAD' A
#
# COMPACT_ATOMS: atom_id res chain seq x y z
N MET A 1 12.30 3.08 5.02
CA MET A 1 10.91 2.85 4.60
C MET A 1 10.11 2.41 5.81
N THR A 2 9.03 3.12 6.15
CA THR A 2 8.18 2.72 7.28
C THR A 2 6.98 1.95 6.73
N VAL A 3 6.85 0.69 7.13
CA VAL A 3 5.68 -0.11 6.81
C VAL A 3 4.59 0.19 7.84
N THR A 4 3.42 0.61 7.35
CA THR A 4 2.25 0.85 8.22
C THR A 4 1.26 -0.28 8.02
N THR A 5 0.66 -0.78 9.11
CA THR A 5 -0.44 -1.75 9.04
C THR A 5 -1.68 -1.12 9.65
N LEU A 6 -2.81 -1.23 8.96
CA LEU A 6 -4.11 -0.75 9.40
C LEU A 6 -5.13 -1.87 9.24
N SER A 7 -6.15 -1.91 10.08
CA SER A 7 -7.36 -2.70 9.80
C SER A 7 -8.19 -2.03 8.71
N SER A 8 -9.04 -2.81 8.05
CA SER A 8 -10.06 -2.29 7.12
C SER A 8 -10.96 -1.24 7.79
N ARG A 9 -11.23 -1.39 9.10
CA ARG A 9 -12.00 -0.43 9.88
C ARG A 9 -11.27 0.90 10.06
N GLU A 10 -9.98 0.87 10.40
CA GLU A 10 -9.16 2.09 10.55
C GLU A 10 -8.98 2.82 9.21
N LEU A 11 -8.82 2.07 8.11
CA LEU A 11 -8.80 2.64 6.77
C LEU A 11 -10.10 3.40 6.49
N ASN A 12 -11.26 2.77 6.71
CA ASN A 12 -12.56 3.37 6.44
C ASN A 12 -12.85 4.59 7.32
N GLN A 13 -12.37 4.59 8.57
CA GLN A 13 -12.50 5.74 9.46
C GLN A 13 -11.57 6.90 9.09
N ASN A 14 -10.38 6.61 8.53
CA ASN A 14 -9.32 7.60 8.32
C ASN A 14 -8.61 7.45 6.96
N VAL A 15 -9.38 7.45 5.86
CA VAL A 15 -8.85 7.25 4.49
C VAL A 15 -7.74 8.25 4.15
N THR A 16 -7.89 9.52 4.53
CA THR A 16 -6.89 10.58 4.27
C THR A 16 -5.56 10.28 4.96
N ARG A 17 -5.60 9.77 6.20
CA ARG A 17 -4.40 9.37 6.94
C ARG A 17 -3.71 8.18 6.27
N ALA A 18 -4.48 7.19 5.84
CA ALA A 18 -3.94 6.03 5.11
C ALA A 18 -3.27 6.46 3.80
N LYS A 19 -3.91 7.34 3.01
CA LYS A 19 -3.30 7.92 1.79
C LYS A 19 -1.99 8.65 2.09
N ARG A 20 -1.94 9.51 3.11
CA ARG A 20 -0.70 10.20 3.51
C ARG A 20 0.39 9.23 4.00
N ALA A 21 0.02 8.14 4.65
CA ALA A 21 0.97 7.12 5.07
C ALA A 21 1.67 6.45 3.89
N THR A 22 1.00 6.35 2.72
CA THR A 22 1.62 5.81 1.50
C THR A 22 2.84 6.58 1.03
N CYS A 23 2.95 7.87 1.34
CA CYS A 23 4.14 8.68 1.04
C CYS A 23 5.40 8.21 1.80
N LYS A 24 5.25 7.45 2.89
CA LYS A 24 6.35 6.94 3.72
C LYS A 24 6.69 5.47 3.42
N GLY A 25 5.81 4.77 2.71
CA GLY A 25 5.93 3.35 2.41
C GLY A 25 4.57 2.66 2.22
N PRO A 26 4.56 1.36 1.90
CA PRO A 26 3.33 0.61 1.73
C PRO A 26 2.50 0.57 3.02
N VAL A 27 1.17 0.63 2.84
CA VAL A 27 0.21 0.45 3.92
C VAL A 27 -0.48 -0.89 3.74
N PHE A 28 -0.25 -1.83 4.66
CA PHE A 28 -0.93 -3.11 4.67
C PHE A 28 -2.29 -2.97 5.35
N ILE A 29 -3.29 -3.58 4.75
CA ILE A 29 -4.67 -3.55 5.23
C ILE A 29 -5.04 -4.96 5.66
N THR A 30 -5.45 -5.10 6.91
CA THR A 30 -5.91 -6.36 7.46
C THR A 30 -7.42 -6.46 7.47
N ASP A 31 -7.92 -7.67 7.26
CA ASP A 31 -9.28 -8.06 7.58
C ASP A 31 -9.22 -9.26 8.55
N ARG A 32 -9.97 -9.17 9.65
CA ARG A 32 -10.02 -10.18 10.72
C ARG A 32 -8.63 -10.72 11.14
N GLY A 33 -7.65 -9.82 11.26
CA GLY A 33 -6.28 -10.15 11.68
C GLY A 33 -5.36 -10.72 10.59
N LYS A 34 -5.83 -10.85 9.34
CA LYS A 34 -5.02 -11.30 8.20
C LYS A 34 -4.80 -10.17 7.21
N THR A 35 -3.58 -10.03 6.72
CA THR A 35 -3.28 -9.11 5.62
C THR A 35 -4.08 -9.50 4.38
N ALA A 36 -4.92 -8.59 3.90
CA ALA A 36 -5.81 -8.83 2.76
C ALA A 36 -5.44 -7.94 1.56
N HIS A 37 -5.05 -6.69 1.81
CA HIS A 37 -4.72 -5.73 0.77
C HIS A 37 -3.48 -4.91 1.11
N VAL A 38 -2.93 -4.22 0.11
CA VAL A 38 -1.90 -3.20 0.29
C VAL A 38 -2.31 -1.94 -0.46
N LEU A 39 -2.08 -0.78 0.14
CA LEU A 39 -2.26 0.53 -0.47
C LEU A 39 -0.88 1.16 -0.73
N LEU A 40 -0.72 1.66 -1.95
CA LEU A 40 0.51 2.31 -2.43
C LEU A 40 0.18 3.67 -3.02
N SER A 41 1.18 4.56 -3.04
CA SER A 41 1.13 5.71 -3.93
C SER A 41 1.19 5.24 -5.38
N ILE A 42 0.64 6.02 -6.30
CA ILE A 42 0.69 5.68 -7.73
C ILE A 42 2.14 5.62 -8.24
N GLU A 43 3.03 6.46 -7.71
CA GLU A 43 4.46 6.46 -8.04
C GLU A 43 5.14 5.15 -7.65
N GLU A 44 4.88 4.65 -6.44
CA GLU A 44 5.44 3.37 -5.98
C GLU A 44 4.87 2.19 -6.76
N TYR A 45 3.57 2.21 -7.06
CA TYR A 45 2.95 1.21 -7.93
C TYR A 45 3.58 1.22 -9.33
N GLN A 46 3.81 2.40 -9.92
CA GLN A 46 4.47 2.53 -11.21
C GLN A 46 5.92 2.05 -11.16
N ARG A 47 6.67 2.34 -10.09
CA ARG A 47 8.05 1.86 -9.92
C ARG A 47 8.11 0.33 -9.88
N LEU A 48 7.21 -0.30 -9.12
CA LEU A 48 7.09 -1.76 -9.03
C LEU A 48 6.66 -2.40 -10.35
N THR A 49 5.73 -1.78 -11.08
CA THR A 49 5.22 -2.32 -12.35
C THR A 49 6.16 -2.07 -13.54
N LYS A 50 6.93 -0.97 -13.53
CA LYS A 50 7.99 -0.71 -14.52
C LYS A 50 9.14 -1.70 -14.39
N GLN A 51 9.51 -2.11 -13.19
CA GLN A 51 10.51 -3.18 -12.98
C GLN A 51 10.07 -4.54 -13.54
N ARG A 52 8.77 -4.78 -13.77
CA ARG A 52 8.26 -6.02 -14.36
C ARG A 52 8.32 -6.07 -15.90
N ARG A 53 8.81 -5.03 -16.58
CA ARG A 53 8.85 -4.94 -18.07
C ARG A 53 10.23 -5.14 -18.72
N SER A 54 11.16 -5.86 -18.10
CA SER A 54 12.43 -6.28 -18.76
C SER A 54 12.92 -7.55 -18.06
N ILE A 55 13.22 -8.68 -18.72
CA ILE A 55 14.32 -8.90 -19.67
C ILE A 55 13.93 -9.86 -20.84
N ALA A 56 12.64 -10.14 -21.06
CA ALA A 56 12.22 -11.09 -22.12
C ALA A 56 10.99 -10.61 -22.91
N ASP A 57 11.06 -9.42 -23.48
CA ASP A 57 10.30 -9.03 -24.68
C ASP A 57 11.30 -8.51 -25.72
#